data_AF-G9QJK0-F1
#
_entry.id   AF-G9QJK0-F1
#
_cell.length_a   1.000
_cell.length_b   1.000
_cell.length_c   1.000
_cell.angle_alpha   90.00
_cell.angle_beta   90.00
_cell.angle_gamma   90.00
#
_symmetry.space_group_name_H-M   'P 1'
#
loop_
_entity.id
_entity.type
_entity.pdbx_description
1 polymer ?
#
loop_
_entity_poly.entity_id
_entity_poly.type
_entity_poly.pdbx_seq_one_letter_code
_entity_poly.pdbx_strand_id
1 'polypeptide(L)' 'MAQYNITISDEILHGFLSQDQGLAKLLEQVLNQILEAQLTDQLGGVRYERTEERKGFRKGIIPAN' A
#
# COMPACT_ATOMS: atom_id res chain seq x y z
N MET A 1 -2.94 7.32 14.21
CA MET A 1 -3.99 6.64 13.43
C MET A 1 -3.71 7.00 12.00
N ALA A 2 -3.39 6.02 11.17
CA ALA A 2 -3.01 6.25 9.78
C ALA A 2 -4.15 6.90 8.99
N GLN A 3 -3.84 8.00 8.29
CA GLN A 3 -4.72 8.58 7.28
C GLN A 3 -4.52 7.83 5.96
N TYR A 4 -5.61 7.35 5.35
CA TYR A 4 -5.55 6.63 4.09
C TYR A 4 -5.88 7.56 2.92
N ASN A 5 -4.92 7.74 2.03
CA ASN A 5 -5.14 8.33 0.72
C ASN A 5 -4.93 7.23 -0.32
N ILE A 6 -6.02 6.73 -0.90
CA ILE A 6 -6.00 5.59 -1.81
C ILE A 6 -6.13 6.12 -3.23
N THR A 7 -5.08 5.91 -4.03
CA THR A 7 -5.07 6.21 -5.46
C THR A 7 -5.41 4.95 -6.25
N ILE A 8 -6.33 5.07 -7.20
CA ILE A 8 -6.74 3.97 -8.09
C ILE A 8 -6.53 4.45 -9.53
N SER A 9 -5.87 3.63 -10.36
CA SER A 9 -5.66 3.96 -11.78
C SER A 9 -6.86 3.53 -12.64
N ASP A 10 -7.13 4.31 -13.69
CA ASP A 10 -8.24 4.08 -14.60
C ASP A 10 -8.11 2.74 -15.36
N GLU A 11 -6.87 2.35 -15.69
CA GLU A 11 -6.56 1.06 -16.31
C GLU A 11 -7.06 -0.13 -15.50
N ILE A 12 -6.98 -0.06 -14.18
CA ILE A 12 -7.38 -1.14 -13.28
C ILE A 12 -8.89 -1.13 -13.07
N LEU A 13 -9.52 0.04 -13.07
CA LEU A 13 -10.98 0.15 -13.08
C LEU A 13 -11.57 -0.43 -14.37
N HIS A 14 -10.95 -0.18 -15.51
CA HIS A 14 -11.35 -0.80 -16.78
C HIS A 14 -11.09 -2.31 -16.78
N GLY A 15 -9.95 -2.76 -16.22
CA GLY A 15 -9.63 -4.18 -16.07
C GLY A 15 -10.59 -4.92 -15.12
N PHE A 16 -11.09 -4.25 -14.07
CA PHE A 16 -12.08 -4.78 -13.13
C PHE A 16 -13.37 -5.21 -13.82
N LEU A 17 -13.87 -4.40 -14.75
CA LEU A 17 -15.11 -4.69 -15.48
C LEU A 17 -14.93 -5.73 -16.60
N SER A 18 -13.69 -5.99 -17.01
CA SER A 18 -13.39 -6.69 -18.27
C SER A 18 -12.68 -8.04 -18.08
N GLN A 19 -12.09 -8.32 -16.92
CA GLN A 19 -11.30 -9.53 -16.67
C GLN A 19 -11.65 -10.17 -15.32
N ASP A 20 -11.70 -11.51 -15.27
CA ASP A 20 -11.97 -12.30 -14.05
C ASP A 20 -10.99 -12.02 -12.90
N GLN A 21 -9.76 -11.57 -13.20
CA GLN A 21 -8.75 -11.23 -12.20
C GLN A 21 -8.67 -9.74 -11.84
N GLY A 22 -9.52 -8.90 -12.45
CA GLY A 22 -9.47 -7.45 -12.24
C GLY A 22 -9.78 -7.04 -10.80
N LEU A 23 -10.71 -7.74 -10.13
CA LEU A 23 -11.01 -7.51 -8.71
C LEU A 23 -9.84 -7.86 -7.79
N ALA A 24 -9.16 -8.99 -8.05
CA ALA A 24 -8.02 -9.41 -7.24
C ALA A 24 -6.88 -8.38 -7.30
N LYS A 25 -6.56 -7.88 -8.50
CA LYS A 25 -5.55 -6.83 -8.69
C LYS A 25 -5.92 -5.51 -8.04
N LEU A 26 -7.19 -5.11 -8.12
CA LEU A 26 -7.67 -3.90 -7.47
C LEU A 26 -7.53 -4.02 -5.94
N LEU A 27 -7.97 -5.14 -5.38
CA LEU A 27 -7.84 -5.41 -3.94
C LEU A 27 -6.38 -5.43 -3.51
N GLU A 28 -5.51 -6.11 -4.25
CA GLU A 28 -4.06 -6.14 -3.97
C GLU A 28 -3.48 -4.73 -3.89
N GLN A 29 -3.79 -3.85 -4.85
CA GLN A 29 -3.30 -2.48 -4.83
C GLN A 29 -3.82 -1.64 -3.67
N VAL A 30 -5.12 -1.74 -3.38
CA VAL A 30 -5.72 -1.00 -2.26
C VAL A 30 -5.14 -1.47 -0.94
N LEU A 31 -5.02 -2.78 -0.75
CA LEU A 31 -4.45 -3.37 0.46
C LEU A 31 -2.98 -3.00 0.64
N ASN A 32 -2.19 -3.00 -0.44
CA ASN A 32 -0.79 -2.57 -0.38
C ASN A 32 -0.66 -1.11 0.06
N GLN A 33 -1.51 -0.20 -0.42
CA GLN A 33 -1.51 1.20 0.00
C GLN A 33 -1.89 1.37 1.49
N ILE A 34 -2.90 0.63 1.95
CA ILE A 34 -3.29 0.61 3.37
C ILE A 34 -2.14 0.10 4.24
N LEU A 35 -1.50 -1.00 3.85
CA LEU A 35 -0.34 -1.55 4.58
C LEU A 35 0.82 -0.55 4.62
N GLU A 36 1.12 0.15 3.53
CA GLU A 36 2.18 1.16 3.51
C GLU A 36 1.87 2.35 4.44
N ALA A 37 0.62 2.82 4.45
CA ALA A 37 0.19 3.90 5.34
C ALA A 37 0.29 3.50 6.82
N GLN A 38 -0.18 2.29 7.15
CA GLN A 38 -0.07 1.74 8.52
C GLN A 38 1.40 1.60 8.94
N LEU A 39 2.25 1.04 8.07
CA LEU A 39 3.67 0.85 8.38
C LEU A 39 4.37 2.20 8.62
N THR A 40 3.98 3.23 7.88
CA THR A 40 4.52 4.59 8.03
C THR A 40 4.13 5.19 9.38
N ASP A 41 2.86 5.10 9.78
CA ASP A 41 2.38 5.55 11.09
C ASP A 41 3.09 4.78 12.23
N GLN A 42 3.23 3.46 12.06
CA GLN A 42 3.83 2.60 13.07
C GLN A 42 5.34 2.84 13.24
N LEU A 43 6.05 3.08 12.14
CA LEU A 43 7.49 3.35 12.15
C LEU A 43 7.82 4.81 12.47
N GLY A 44 6.84 5.72 12.42
CA GLY A 44 7.05 7.15 12.64
C GLY A 44 7.87 7.80 11.52
N GLY A 45 7.78 7.31 10.28
CA GLY A 45 8.49 7.89 9.14
C GLY A 45 8.31 7.14 7.82
N VAL A 46 8.42 7.86 6.72
CA VAL A 46 8.32 7.30 5.36
C VAL A 46 9.61 6.58 4.95
N ARG A 47 9.61 5.95 3.77
CA ARG A 47 10.80 5.27 3.22
C ARG A 47 11.95 6.27 3.08
N TYR A 48 13.13 5.86 3.54
CA TYR A 48 14.39 6.63 3.46
C TYR A 48 14.43 7.97 4.18
N GLU A 49 13.32 8.45 4.74
CA GLU A 49 13.30 9.65 5.58
C GLU A 49 14.23 9.49 6.79
N ARG A 50 14.80 10.58 7.28
CA ARG A 50 15.56 10.59 8.54
C ARG A 50 14.77 11.41 9.55
N THR A 51 14.32 10.74 10.60
CA THR A 51 13.53 11.35 11.68
C THR A 51 13.92 10.71 13.00
N GLU A 52 14.01 11.54 14.04
CA GLU A 52 14.30 11.13 15.41
C GLU A 52 13.13 10.31 16.01
N GLU A 53 11.91 10.48 15.49
CA GLU A 53 10.72 9.75 15.94
C GLU A 53 10.65 8.31 15.41
N ARG A 54 11.63 7.88 14.61
CA ARG A 54 11.64 6.57 13.96
C ARG A 54 11.75 5.44 14.98
N LYS A 55 10.81 4.49 14.91
CA LYS A 55 10.70 3.35 15.85
C LYS A 55 11.27 2.03 15.32
N GLY A 56 11.68 1.96 14.06
CA GLY A 56 12.22 0.73 13.48
C GLY A 56 12.53 0.81 11.98
N PHE A 57 12.79 -0.34 11.37
CA PHE A 57 13.15 -0.47 9.95
C PHE A 57 12.20 -1.39 9.18
N ARG A 58 12.05 -1.14 7.87
CA ARG A 58 11.23 -1.97 6.96
C ARG A 58 12.01 -3.21 6.56
N LYS A 59 11.39 -4.40 6.69
CA LYS A 59 11.97 -5.70 6.30
C LYS A 59 11.49 -6.16 4.92
N GLY A 60 11.64 -5.31 3.90
CA GLY A 60 11.25 -5.64 2.53
C GLY A 60 9.76 -5.95 2.36
N ILE A 61 9.42 -6.55 1.22
CA ILE A 61 8.05 -6.97 0.86
C ILE A 61 8.10 -8.48 0.58
N ILE A 62 7.14 -9.22 1.12
CA ILE A 62 6.91 -10.63 0.78
C ILE A 62 5.79 -10.65 -0.26
N PRO A 63 6.01 -11.20 -1.47
CA PRO A 63 4.98 -11.26 -2.49
C PRO A 63 3.82 -12.13 -2.02
N ALA A 64 2.60 -11.74 -2.38
CA ALA A 64 1.45 -12.63 -2.27
C ALA A 64 1.57 -13.71 -3.37
N ASN A 65 1.46 -14.98 -2.98
CA ASN A 65 1.47 -16.12 -3.89
C ASN A 65 0.13 -16.27 -4.63
#